data_AF-A0A6L6C996-F1
#
_entry.id   AF-A0A6L6C996-F1
#
_cell.length_a   1.000
_cell.length_b   1.000
_cell.length_c   1.000
_cell.angle_alpha   90.00
_cell.angle_beta   90.00
_cell.angle_gamma   90.00
#
_symmetry.space_group_name_H-M   'P 1'
#
loop_
_entity.id
_entity.type
_entity.pdbx_description
1 polymer ?
#
loop_
_entity_poly.entity_id
_entity_poly.type
_entity_poly.pdbx_seq_one_letter_code
_entity_poly.pdbx_strand_id
1 'polypeptide(L)'
;MELEPEHSKTDQDATVENSVHVAAWPTPTSPTPGPIPASSAPLRKRAFGSRITIFLIAALVGGTAGHFAGGNGSSGLTINTSNQDPGGALLPSGLTIPALVRAVSPSVVSIDVRTSMGEEQGTGMILQANGLVLTNAHVVSGALAGGTMTVTRTGSTSSLPATLVGLDAANDVALIRITNAS
;
A
#
# COMPACT_ATOMS: atom_id res chain seq x y z
N MET A 1 -19.99 -46.07 -67.21
CA MET A 1 -18.53 -45.85 -67.32
C MET A 1 -18.25 -44.68 -66.39
N GLU A 2 -18.01 -44.86 -65.09
CA GLU A 2 -17.04 -45.79 -64.46
C GLU A 2 -15.73 -45.70 -65.26
N LEU A 3 -14.64 -45.12 -64.75
CA LEU A 3 -13.90 -45.54 -63.55
C LEU A 3 -13.04 -44.38 -63.00
N GLU A 4 -13.17 -44.10 -61.70
CA GLU A 4 -12.05 -43.75 -60.80
C GLU A 4 -11.04 -44.93 -60.78
N PRO A 5 -9.72 -44.76 -60.49
CA PRO A 5 -9.35 -44.55 -59.07
C PRO A 5 -8.01 -43.84 -58.74
N GLU A 6 -7.97 -43.28 -57.51
CA GLU A 6 -6.93 -43.44 -56.45
C GLU A 6 -5.46 -43.05 -56.74
N HIS A 7 -4.63 -42.53 -55.84
CA HIS A 7 -4.64 -42.16 -54.41
C HIS A 7 -3.23 -41.55 -54.18
N SER A 8 -3.08 -40.50 -53.36
CA SER A 8 -1.99 -40.45 -52.37
C SER A 8 -2.14 -39.22 -51.46
N LYS A 9 -2.62 -39.50 -50.25
CA LYS A 9 -2.60 -38.66 -49.06
C LYS A 9 -1.18 -38.25 -48.69
N THR A 10 -1.02 -37.04 -48.15
CA THR A 10 -0.45 -36.83 -46.80
C THR A 10 -0.83 -35.42 -46.33
N ASP A 11 -1.99 -35.32 -45.66
CA ASP A 11 -2.26 -34.22 -44.73
C ASP A 11 -1.45 -34.51 -43.46
N GLN A 12 -0.55 -33.60 -43.10
CA GLN A 12 0.09 -33.63 -41.78
C GLN A 12 -0.78 -32.85 -40.80
N ASP A 13 -1.71 -33.57 -40.19
CA ASP A 13 -2.45 -33.13 -39.00
C ASP A 13 -1.51 -33.23 -37.79
N ALA A 14 -0.89 -32.11 -37.43
CA ALA A 14 -0.10 -32.00 -36.21
C ALA A 14 -1.04 -31.77 -35.02
N THR A 15 -1.63 -32.85 -34.52
CA THR A 15 -2.35 -32.84 -33.24
C THR A 15 -1.33 -32.71 -32.11
N VAL A 16 -1.07 -31.48 -31.68
CA VAL A 16 -0.40 -31.21 -30.41
C VAL A 16 -1.43 -31.41 -29.29
N GLU A 17 -1.53 -32.64 -28.77
CA GLU A 17 -2.25 -32.90 -27.53
C GLU A 17 -1.48 -32.26 -26.36
N ASN A 18 -1.87 -31.04 -26.03
CA ASN A 18 -1.43 -30.35 -24.82
C ASN A 18 -2.19 -30.94 -23.61
N SER A 19 -1.66 -32.03 -23.06
CA SER A 19 -2.15 -32.67 -21.84
C SER A 19 -1.92 -31.76 -20.62
N VAL A 20 -2.88 -30.88 -20.34
CA VAL A 20 -2.89 -30.08 -19.11
C VAL A 20 -3.34 -30.98 -17.95
N HIS A 21 -2.38 -31.50 -17.18
CA HIS A 21 -2.67 -32.09 -15.88
C HIS A 21 -3.08 -30.98 -14.90
N VAL A 22 -4.39 -30.83 -14.65
CA VAL A 22 -4.90 -29.97 -13.58
C VAL A 22 -4.69 -30.70 -12.24
N ALA A 23 -3.66 -30.31 -11.50
CA ALA A 23 -3.49 -30.73 -10.12
C ALA A 23 -4.60 -30.10 -9.25
N ALA A 24 -5.47 -30.94 -8.68
CA ALA A 24 -6.46 -30.51 -7.71
C ALA A 24 -5.79 -30.28 -6.34
N TRP A 25 -5.98 -29.09 -5.76
CA TRP A 25 -5.49 -28.78 -4.41
C TRP A 25 -6.40 -29.40 -3.35
N PRO A 26 -5.86 -30.04 -2.29
CA PRO A 26 -6.68 -30.55 -1.20
C PRO A 26 -7.23 -29.40 -0.34
N THR A 27 -8.51 -29.49 0.03
CA THR A 27 -9.17 -28.51 0.92
C THR A 27 -8.85 -28.77 2.40
N PRO A 28 -8.55 -27.75 3.22
CA PRO A 28 -8.35 -27.92 4.65
C PRO A 28 -9.69 -28.17 5.38
N THR A 29 -9.74 -29.21 6.22
CA THR A 29 -10.86 -29.48 7.14
C THR A 29 -10.69 -28.70 8.44
N SER A 30 -11.69 -27.94 8.86
CA SER A 30 -11.69 -27.24 10.15
C SER A 30 -12.09 -28.15 11.31
N PRO A 31 -11.41 -28.10 12.48
CA PRO A 31 -11.80 -28.86 13.67
C PRO A 31 -12.91 -28.16 14.49
N THR A 32 -13.85 -28.95 15.01
CA THR A 32 -14.94 -28.51 15.89
C THR A 32 -14.45 -28.31 17.34
N PRO A 33 -14.79 -27.21 18.05
CA PRO A 33 -14.43 -27.04 19.46
C PRO A 33 -15.35 -27.84 20.40
N GLY A 34 -14.77 -28.54 21.39
CA GLY A 34 -15.49 -29.19 22.48
C GLY A 34 -15.57 -28.32 23.76
N PRO A 35 -16.45 -28.64 24.73
CA PRO A 35 -16.65 -27.84 25.94
C PRO A 35 -15.60 -28.12 27.03
N ILE A 36 -15.19 -27.10 27.80
CA ILE A 36 -14.22 -27.21 28.90
C ILE A 36 -14.95 -27.16 30.26
N PRO A 37 -14.73 -28.13 31.18
CA PRO A 37 -15.18 -28.01 32.57
C PRO A 37 -14.13 -27.33 33.46
N ALA A 38 -14.59 -26.46 34.38
CA ALA A 38 -13.78 -25.79 35.40
C ALA A 38 -13.85 -26.52 36.75
N SER A 39 -12.74 -26.64 37.49
CA SER A 39 -12.80 -26.81 38.96
C SER A 39 -11.50 -26.47 39.69
N SER A 40 -11.67 -26.02 40.92
CA SER A 40 -10.83 -25.21 41.81
C SER A 40 -9.96 -25.98 42.81
N ALA A 41 -8.84 -25.37 43.23
CA ALA A 41 -7.92 -25.88 44.25
C ALA A 41 -8.32 -25.54 45.70
N PRO A 42 -7.77 -26.27 46.70
CA PRO A 42 -7.55 -25.69 48.04
C PRO A 42 -6.12 -25.87 48.58
N LEU A 43 -5.61 -24.81 49.23
CA LEU A 43 -4.32 -24.72 49.93
C LEU A 43 -4.44 -25.01 51.43
N ARG A 44 -3.50 -25.76 52.03
CA ARG A 44 -3.35 -25.91 53.50
C ARG A 44 -2.09 -25.18 54.01
N LYS A 45 -2.23 -24.46 55.12
CA LYS A 45 -1.22 -23.62 55.80
C LYS A 45 -0.69 -24.27 57.08
N ARG A 46 0.63 -24.26 57.33
CA ARG A 46 1.23 -23.99 58.66
C ARG A 46 2.77 -23.92 58.62
N ALA A 47 3.34 -22.74 58.88
CA ALA A 47 4.66 -22.48 59.50
C ALA A 47 5.06 -20.98 59.34
N PHE A 48 4.33 -20.05 59.97
CA PHE A 48 4.56 -18.61 59.82
C PHE A 48 5.38 -17.96 60.95
N GLY A 49 5.61 -18.64 62.08
CA GLY A 49 6.27 -18.05 63.24
C GLY A 49 7.77 -17.79 63.07
N SER A 50 8.47 -18.61 62.28
CA SER A 50 9.94 -18.53 62.16
C SER A 50 10.43 -17.52 61.10
N ARG A 51 9.57 -17.12 60.15
CA ARG A 51 9.95 -16.26 59.03
C ARG A 51 9.99 -14.76 59.39
N ILE A 52 9.18 -14.32 60.35
CA ILE A 52 9.05 -12.89 60.70
C ILE A 52 10.34 -12.35 61.34
N THR A 53 10.96 -13.13 62.23
CA THR A 53 12.18 -12.70 62.94
C THR A 53 13.36 -12.48 62.00
N ILE A 54 13.55 -13.37 61.01
CA ILE A 54 14.62 -13.24 60.01
C ILE A 54 14.40 -11.99 59.15
N PHE A 55 13.15 -11.71 58.78
CA PHE A 55 12.80 -10.53 57.98
C PHE A 55 13.11 -9.22 58.71
N LEU A 56 12.81 -9.13 60.00
CA LEU A 56 13.07 -7.92 60.80
C LEU A 56 14.56 -7.60 60.92
N ILE A 57 15.41 -8.61 61.09
CA ILE A 57 16.86 -8.42 61.19
C ILE A 57 17.43 -7.98 59.83
N ALA A 58 17.02 -8.63 58.73
CA ALA A 58 17.46 -8.26 57.38
C ALA A 58 17.02 -6.84 57.00
N ALA A 59 15.81 -6.42 57.36
CA ALA A 59 15.31 -5.07 57.11
C ALA A 59 16.11 -3.98 57.86
N LEU A 60 16.50 -4.24 59.10
CA LEU A 60 17.30 -3.29 59.89
C LEU A 60 18.71 -3.08 59.30
N VAL A 61 19.36 -4.18 58.90
CA VAL A 61 20.71 -4.12 58.32
C VAL A 61 20.68 -3.53 56.90
N GLY A 62 19.71 -3.94 56.08
CA GLY A 62 19.54 -3.40 54.73
C GLY A 62 19.15 -1.92 54.71
N GLY A 63 18.32 -1.47 55.65
CA GLY A 63 17.87 -0.08 55.73
C GLY A 63 18.98 0.91 56.09
N THR A 64 19.88 0.54 57.00
CA THR A 64 21.00 1.41 57.39
C THR A 64 22.06 1.53 56.30
N ALA A 65 22.42 0.43 55.62
CA ALA A 65 23.36 0.46 54.49
C ALA A 65 22.80 1.24 53.28
N GLY A 66 21.50 1.12 52.99
CA GLY A 66 20.85 1.85 51.91
C GLY A 66 20.79 3.37 52.13
N HIS A 67 20.67 3.82 53.39
CA HIS A 67 20.57 5.24 53.71
C HIS A 67 21.87 6.02 53.42
N PHE A 68 23.03 5.44 53.70
CA PHE A 68 24.32 6.11 53.48
C PHE A 68 24.85 5.98 52.04
N ALA A 69 24.38 5.00 51.28
CA ALA A 69 24.76 4.82 49.87
C ALA A 69 23.92 5.68 48.90
N GLY A 70 22.79 6.22 49.35
CA GLY A 70 21.90 7.07 48.56
C GLY A 70 22.34 8.52 48.50
N GLY A 71 23.55 8.80 48.00
CA GLY A 71 23.96 10.17 47.71
C GLY A 71 23.21 10.73 46.50
N ASN A 72 22.48 11.84 46.66
CA ASN A 72 21.80 12.57 45.58
C ASN A 72 22.79 13.32 44.66
N GLY A 73 23.68 12.58 44.01
CA GLY A 73 24.48 13.10 42.90
C GLY A 73 23.63 13.13 41.63
N SER A 74 22.76 14.13 41.47
CA SER A 74 22.15 14.43 40.17
C SER A 74 23.20 15.07 39.26
N SER A 75 24.14 14.25 38.79
CA SER A 75 24.96 14.55 37.62
C SER A 75 24.03 14.55 36.42
N GLY A 76 23.38 15.68 36.18
CA GLY A 76 22.49 15.87 35.04
C GLY A 76 23.29 15.68 33.75
N LEU A 77 22.92 14.66 32.98
CA LEU A 77 23.37 14.52 31.61
C LEU A 77 22.91 15.76 30.83
N THR A 78 23.84 16.64 30.47
CA THR A 78 23.54 17.77 29.59
C THR A 78 23.48 17.22 28.17
N ILE A 79 22.28 16.95 27.67
CA ILE A 79 22.05 16.62 26.26
C ILE A 79 22.07 17.94 25.49
N ASN A 80 23.14 18.20 24.75
CA ASN A 80 23.24 19.37 23.89
C ASN A 80 22.47 19.08 22.59
N THR A 81 21.17 19.36 22.56
CA THR A 81 20.37 19.26 21.34
C THR A 81 20.60 20.50 20.47
N SER A 82 21.12 20.33 19.26
CA SER A 82 21.13 21.42 18.28
C SER A 82 19.69 21.68 17.83
N ASN A 83 19.11 22.81 18.25
CA ASN A 83 17.80 23.28 17.79
C ASN A 83 17.85 23.92 16.39
N GLN A 84 18.75 23.43 15.53
CA GLN A 84 18.79 23.85 14.14
C GLN A 84 17.74 23.02 13.40
N ASP A 85 16.63 23.66 13.08
CA ASP A 85 15.65 23.11 12.14
C ASP A 85 16.42 22.75 10.87
N PRO A 86 16.40 21.49 10.37
CA PRO A 86 17.12 21.15 9.15
C PRO A 86 16.62 22.08 8.05
N GLY A 87 17.48 23.01 7.63
CA GLY A 87 17.12 24.00 6.63
C GLY A 87 16.50 23.29 5.44
N GLY A 88 15.24 23.60 5.13
CA GLY A 88 14.49 22.89 4.11
C GLY A 88 15.29 22.87 2.82
N ALA A 89 15.42 21.70 2.18
CA ALA A 89 16.21 21.53 0.97
C ALA A 89 15.92 22.67 -0.02
N LEU A 90 16.92 23.53 -0.22
CA LEU A 90 16.83 24.69 -1.11
C LEU A 90 17.27 24.25 -2.50
N LEU A 91 16.45 24.58 -3.50
CA LEU A 91 16.88 24.54 -4.88
C LEU A 91 17.93 25.66 -5.13
N PRO A 92 18.77 25.56 -6.18
CA PRO A 92 19.76 26.59 -6.52
C PRO A 92 19.19 28.01 -6.68
N SER A 93 17.89 28.13 -6.91
CA SER A 93 17.14 29.40 -7.02
C SER A 93 16.68 29.97 -5.66
N GLY A 94 17.01 29.35 -4.53
CA GLY A 94 16.52 29.73 -3.20
C GLY A 94 15.07 29.31 -2.91
N LEU A 95 14.43 28.59 -3.84
CA LEU A 95 13.08 28.05 -3.66
C LEU A 95 13.14 26.80 -2.78
N THR A 96 12.21 26.64 -1.85
CA THR A 96 12.08 25.41 -1.05
C THR A 96 11.27 24.36 -1.81
N ILE A 97 11.59 23.07 -1.65
CA ILE A 97 10.81 21.97 -2.25
C ILE A 97 9.30 22.06 -1.93
N PRO A 98 8.87 22.34 -0.68
CA PRO A 98 7.44 22.49 -0.38
C PRO A 98 6.78 23.66 -1.12
N ALA A 99 7.51 24.75 -1.37
CA ALA A 99 6.99 25.87 -2.15
C ALA A 99 6.82 25.51 -3.63
N LEU A 100 7.78 24.76 -4.20
CA LEU A 100 7.67 24.24 -5.56
C LEU A 100 6.47 23.31 -5.71
N VAL A 101 6.33 22.33 -4.82
CA VAL A 101 5.21 21.38 -4.83
C VAL A 101 3.88 22.12 -4.79
N ARG A 102 3.72 23.09 -3.88
CA ARG A 102 2.49 23.92 -3.83
C ARG A 102 2.22 24.67 -5.14
N ALA A 103 3.24 25.11 -5.85
CA ALA A 103 3.09 25.82 -7.11
C ALA A 103 2.70 24.88 -8.27
N VAL A 104 3.24 23.65 -8.31
CA VAL A 104 3.04 22.74 -9.46
C VAL A 104 1.90 21.75 -9.27
N SER A 105 1.59 21.35 -8.03
CA SER A 105 0.52 20.38 -7.73
C SER A 105 -0.83 20.73 -8.36
N PRO A 106 -1.27 22.00 -8.44
CA PRO A 106 -2.54 22.33 -9.11
C PRO A 106 -2.56 22.00 -10.60
N SER A 107 -1.42 21.80 -11.26
CA SER A 107 -1.32 21.48 -12.69
C SER A 107 -1.39 19.98 -12.99
N VAL A 108 -1.46 19.14 -11.95
CA VAL A 108 -1.50 17.69 -12.05
C VAL A 108 -2.92 17.18 -11.76
N VAL A 109 -3.31 16.11 -12.44
CA VAL A 109 -4.61 15.46 -12.29
C VAL A 109 -4.46 13.94 -12.18
N SER A 110 -5.36 13.30 -11.44
CA SER A 110 -5.59 11.85 -11.50
C SER A 110 -6.54 11.55 -12.64
N ILE A 111 -6.30 10.46 -13.36
CA ILE A 111 -7.13 9.99 -14.46
C ILE A 111 -7.56 8.57 -14.12
N ASP A 112 -8.85 8.30 -14.25
CA ASP A 112 -9.44 7.01 -13.93
C ASP A 112 -10.32 6.59 -15.11
N VAL A 113 -10.08 5.40 -15.64
CA VAL A 113 -10.80 4.81 -16.77
C VAL A 113 -11.43 3.51 -16.33
N ARG A 114 -12.76 3.45 -16.39
CA ARG A 114 -13.54 2.29 -15.95
C ARG A 114 -14.13 1.56 -17.14
N THR A 115 -13.86 0.28 -17.24
CA THR A 115 -14.43 -0.64 -18.23
C THR A 115 -15.27 -1.71 -17.54
N SER A 116 -15.98 -2.53 -18.30
CA SER A 116 -16.70 -3.69 -17.75
C SER A 116 -15.77 -4.77 -17.17
N MET A 117 -14.49 -4.77 -17.56
CA MET A 117 -13.51 -5.80 -17.21
C MET A 117 -12.49 -5.34 -16.15
N GLY A 118 -12.48 -4.05 -15.79
CA GLY A 118 -11.52 -3.49 -14.85
C GLY A 118 -11.41 -1.97 -14.89
N GLU A 119 -10.46 -1.44 -14.13
CA GLU A 119 -10.16 -0.01 -14.01
C GLU A 119 -8.67 0.24 -14.28
N GLU A 120 -8.38 1.29 -15.04
CA GLU A 120 -7.03 1.80 -15.31
C GLU A 120 -6.90 3.18 -14.64
N GLN A 121 -5.81 3.40 -13.90
CA GLN A 121 -5.56 4.65 -13.21
C GLN A 121 -4.20 5.21 -13.61
N GLY A 122 -4.13 6.53 -13.77
CA GLY A 122 -2.91 7.23 -14.12
C GLY A 122 -2.92 8.70 -13.71
N THR A 123 -1.94 9.44 -14.21
CA THR A 123 -1.78 10.87 -13.95
C THR A 123 -1.70 11.62 -15.27
N GLY A 124 -2.09 12.89 -15.25
CA GLY A 124 -1.90 13.79 -16.37
C GLY A 124 -1.47 15.19 -15.95
N MET A 125 -1.03 15.97 -16.92
CA MET A 125 -0.67 17.37 -16.75
C MET A 125 -1.62 18.26 -17.54
N ILE A 126 -2.13 19.31 -16.91
CA ILE A 126 -2.97 20.32 -17.56
C ILE A 126 -2.09 21.22 -18.43
N LEU A 127 -2.34 21.24 -19.73
CA LEU A 127 -1.61 22.06 -20.70
C LEU A 127 -2.26 23.44 -20.90
N GLN A 128 -3.58 23.51 -20.77
CA GLN A 128 -4.35 24.73 -21.05
C GLN A 128 -5.48 24.91 -20.03
N ALA A 129 -5.84 26.16 -19.75
CA ALA A 129 -6.93 26.51 -18.82
C ALA A 129 -8.30 25.94 -19.24
N ASN A 130 -8.47 25.64 -20.54
CA ASN A 130 -9.68 25.03 -21.08
C ASN A 130 -9.82 23.52 -20.76
N GLY A 131 -8.96 22.95 -19.91
CA GLY A 131 -9.01 21.55 -19.48
C GLY A 131 -8.32 20.56 -20.40
N LEU A 132 -7.44 21.00 -21.31
CA LEU A 132 -6.61 20.10 -22.10
C LEU A 132 -5.52 19.46 -21.23
N VAL A 133 -5.41 18.13 -21.27
CA VAL A 133 -4.50 17.35 -20.42
C VAL A 133 -3.67 16.40 -21.28
N LEU A 134 -2.38 16.30 -20.95
CA LEU A 134 -1.44 15.33 -21.49
C LEU A 134 -1.32 14.13 -20.53
N THR A 135 -1.34 12.93 -21.07
CA THR A 135 -1.15 11.68 -20.32
C THR A 135 -0.53 10.59 -21.20
N ASN A 136 -0.38 9.39 -20.66
CA ASN A 136 0.08 8.24 -21.41
C ASN A 136 -1.07 7.58 -22.17
N ALA A 137 -0.80 7.04 -23.35
CA ALA A 137 -1.81 6.38 -24.16
C ALA A 137 -2.40 5.14 -23.47
N HIS A 138 -1.57 4.39 -22.74
CA HIS A 138 -2.02 3.20 -22.01
C HIS A 138 -2.96 3.51 -20.83
N VAL A 139 -2.98 4.76 -20.33
CA VAL A 139 -3.90 5.15 -19.25
C VAL A 139 -5.33 5.31 -19.78
N VAL A 140 -5.45 5.62 -21.08
CA VAL A 140 -6.72 5.95 -21.72
C VAL A 140 -7.19 4.91 -22.73
N SER A 141 -6.43 3.83 -22.92
CA SER A 141 -6.77 2.76 -23.87
C SER A 141 -8.09 2.09 -23.54
N GLY A 142 -8.40 1.89 -22.26
CA GLY A 142 -9.69 1.35 -21.85
C GLY A 142 -10.91 2.18 -22.30
N ALA A 143 -10.73 3.49 -22.51
CA ALA A 143 -11.81 4.36 -22.98
C ALA A 143 -12.16 4.11 -24.47
N LEU A 144 -11.21 3.63 -25.28
CA LEU A 144 -11.46 3.24 -26.66
C LEU A 144 -12.33 1.98 -26.76
N ALA A 145 -12.28 1.12 -25.75
CA ALA A 145 -13.10 -0.09 -25.64
C ALA A 145 -14.51 0.17 -25.06
N GLY A 146 -14.93 1.44 -24.98
CA GLY A 146 -16.22 1.84 -24.40
C GLY A 146 -16.18 2.11 -22.89
N GLY A 147 -14.99 2.26 -22.31
CA GLY A 147 -14.82 2.67 -20.92
C GLY A 147 -15.22 4.12 -20.66
N THR A 148 -15.59 4.42 -19.41
CA THR A 148 -15.87 5.79 -18.96
C THR A 148 -14.59 6.40 -18.37
N MET A 149 -14.23 7.59 -18.83
CA MET A 149 -13.05 8.32 -18.37
C MET A 149 -13.44 9.49 -17.47
N THR A 150 -12.81 9.57 -16.31
CA THR A 150 -12.96 10.67 -15.35
C THR A 150 -11.61 11.21 -14.91
N VAL A 151 -11.58 12.50 -14.56
CA VAL A 151 -10.38 13.21 -14.15
C VAL A 151 -10.63 13.94 -12.84
N THR A 152 -9.73 13.77 -11.88
CA THR A 152 -9.81 14.40 -10.56
C THR A 152 -8.61 15.33 -10.38
N ARG A 153 -8.86 16.62 -10.13
CA ARG A 153 -7.77 17.58 -9.90
C ARG A 153 -7.11 17.34 -8.55
N THR A 154 -5.79 17.51 -8.47
CA THR A 154 -5.07 17.41 -7.18
C THR A 154 -5.68 18.37 -6.14
N GLY A 155 -6.07 17.82 -4.99
CA GLY A 155 -6.72 18.57 -3.91
C GLY A 155 -8.25 18.63 -4.00
N SER A 156 -8.85 18.12 -5.08
CA SER A 156 -10.30 17.95 -5.22
C SER A 156 -10.71 16.53 -4.88
N THR A 157 -11.96 16.36 -4.42
CA THR A 157 -12.63 15.06 -4.28
C THR A 157 -13.64 14.80 -5.39
N SER A 158 -13.88 15.79 -6.26
CA SER A 158 -14.82 15.70 -7.38
C SER A 158 -14.11 15.29 -8.66
N SER A 159 -14.61 14.22 -9.28
CA SER A 159 -14.18 13.77 -10.60
C SER A 159 -15.05 14.38 -11.69
N LEU A 160 -14.44 14.80 -12.78
CA LEU A 160 -15.07 15.41 -13.94
C LEU A 160 -14.97 14.46 -15.14
N PRO A 161 -16.00 14.35 -15.99
CA PRO A 161 -15.92 13.51 -17.18
C PRO A 161 -14.91 14.10 -18.18
N ALA A 162 -14.14 13.23 -18.84
CA ALA A 162 -13.19 13.63 -19.86
C ALA A 162 -13.40 12.88 -21.17
N THR A 163 -12.94 13.48 -22.26
CA THR A 163 -13.04 12.94 -23.62
C THR A 163 -11.64 12.84 -24.24
N LEU A 164 -11.43 11.82 -25.06
CA LEU A 164 -10.19 11.67 -25.81
C LEU A 164 -10.16 12.67 -26.96
N VAL A 165 -9.08 13.44 -27.06
CA VAL A 165 -8.85 14.40 -28.15
C VAL A 165 -7.92 13.81 -29.21
N GLY A 166 -6.89 13.10 -28.78
CA GLY A 166 -5.93 12.43 -29.67
C GLY A 166 -5.07 11.42 -28.93
N LEU A 167 -4.56 10.43 -29.65
CA LEU A 167 -3.77 9.33 -29.09
C LEU A 167 -2.68 8.90 -30.08
N ASP A 168 -1.47 8.73 -29.55
CA ASP A 168 -0.33 8.14 -30.22
C ASP A 168 0.18 6.95 -29.39
N ALA A 169 -0.24 5.74 -29.77
CA ALA A 169 0.12 4.52 -29.08
C ALA A 169 1.61 4.15 -29.23
N ALA A 170 2.27 4.60 -30.32
CA ALA A 170 3.67 4.24 -30.57
C ALA A 170 4.63 4.97 -29.61
N ASN A 171 4.27 6.21 -29.24
CA ASN A 171 5.05 7.01 -28.30
C ASN A 171 4.47 7.01 -26.88
N ASP A 172 3.40 6.23 -26.63
CA ASP A 172 2.64 6.18 -25.38
C ASP A 172 2.17 7.56 -24.89
N VAL A 173 1.62 8.38 -25.79
CA VAL A 173 1.14 9.74 -25.47
C VAL A 173 -0.33 9.89 -25.88
N ALA A 174 -1.11 10.54 -25.03
CA ALA A 174 -2.48 10.92 -25.34
C ALA A 174 -2.83 12.32 -24.83
N LEU A 175 -3.77 12.94 -25.55
CA LEU A 175 -4.38 14.21 -25.21
C LEU A 175 -5.86 13.98 -24.88
N ILE A 176 -6.27 14.42 -23.71
CA ILE A 176 -7.66 14.36 -23.25
C ILE A 176 -8.16 15.76 -22.90
N ARG A 177 -9.48 15.92 -22.88
CA ARG A 177 -10.13 17.18 -22.50
C ARG A 177 -11.13 16.93 -21.38
N ILE A 178 -10.96 17.65 -20.29
CA ILE A 178 -11.91 17.70 -19.18
C ILE A 178 -13.15 18.49 -19.63
N THR A 179 -14.33 17.92 -19.42
CA THR A 179 -15.60 18.57 -19.71
C THR A 179 -15.93 19.55 -18.59
N ASN A 180 -16.44 20.75 -18.93
CA ASN A 180 -16.74 21.82 -17.96
C ASN A 180 -15.55 22.22 -17.08
N ALA A 181 -14.35 22.28 -17.65
CA ALA A 181 -13.21 22.92 -17.00
C ALA A 181 -13.42 24.44 -17.00
N SER A 182 -13.82 24.99 -15.85
CA SER A 182 -14.02 26.42 -15.59
C SER A 182 -13.29 26.86 -14.33
#